data_AF-A0A260QPB7-F1
#
_entry.id   AF-A0A260QPB7-F1
#
_cell.length_a   1.000
_cell.length_b   1.000
_cell.length_c   1.000
_cell.angle_alpha   90.00
_cell.angle_beta   90.00
_cell.angle_gamma   90.00
#
_symmetry.space_group_name_H-M   'P 1'
#
loop_
_entity.id
_entity.type
_entity.pdbx_description
1 polymer ?
#
loop_
_entity_poly.entity_id
_entity_poly.type
_entity_poly.pdbx_seq_one_letter_code
_entity_poly.pdbx_strand_id
1 'polypeptide(L)'
;MARATLKVCRIHGCPHMQAGPLCRDHLREQERHQRATVPTKIHEPADRARRKAAVEAHRAINGEWCPGIGRPAHTLTPRDGGLTANHITPIALGGSPTGPLAVTCRSCNSRQAARF
;
A
#
# COMPACT_ATOMS: atom_id res chain seq x y z
N MET A 1 10.82 36.51 -4.73
CA MET A 1 12.14 36.03 -4.23
C MET A 1 12.23 34.53 -4.47
N ALA A 2 13.29 34.04 -5.12
CA ALA A 2 13.52 32.61 -5.31
C ALA A 2 13.86 31.98 -3.95
N ARG A 3 13.11 30.94 -3.54
CA ARG A 3 13.44 30.17 -2.33
C ARG A 3 14.66 29.30 -2.61
N ALA A 4 15.58 29.23 -1.66
CA ALA A 4 16.67 28.25 -1.71
C ALA A 4 16.06 26.85 -1.85
N THR A 5 16.41 26.15 -2.92
CA THR A 5 15.91 24.81 -3.25
C THR A 5 16.65 23.72 -2.50
N LEU A 6 17.88 24.00 -2.07
CA LEU A 6 18.72 23.10 -1.29
C LEU A 6 18.53 23.33 0.21
N LYS A 7 18.48 22.23 0.96
CA LYS A 7 18.33 22.17 2.40
C LYS A 7 19.50 21.39 2.99
N VAL A 8 19.98 21.81 4.15
CA VAL A 8 20.93 21.02 4.94
C VAL A 8 20.24 19.72 5.39
N CYS A 9 20.98 18.62 5.37
CA CYS A 9 20.51 17.35 5.92
C CYS A 9 20.06 17.51 7.38
N ARG A 10 18.91 16.94 7.73
CA ARG A 10 18.31 17.02 9.07
C ARG A 10 19.13 16.33 10.17
N ILE A 11 20.04 15.42 9.82
CA ILE A 11 20.87 14.72 10.81
C ILE A 11 21.95 15.67 11.31
N HIS A 12 21.97 15.88 12.63
CA HIS A 12 22.93 16.78 13.30
C HIS A 12 24.37 16.40 12.96
N GLY A 13 25.18 17.39 12.55
CA GLY A 13 26.58 17.19 12.16
C GLY A 13 26.81 16.72 10.72
N CYS A 14 25.76 16.48 9.92
CA CYS A 14 25.90 16.13 8.52
C CYS A 14 26.14 17.38 7.65
N PRO A 15 27.25 17.47 6.88
CA PRO A 15 27.57 18.67 6.10
C PRO A 15 26.86 18.75 4.74
N HIS A 16 26.05 17.75 4.38
CA HIS A 16 25.44 17.67 3.04
C HIS A 16 24.24 18.59 2.86
N MET A 17 24.14 19.20 1.67
CA MET A 17 22.98 19.98 1.21
C MET A 17 22.35 19.32 -0.03
N GLN A 18 21.02 19.20 -0.03
CA GLN A 18 20.26 18.53 -1.10
C GLN A 18 18.82 19.06 -1.16
N ALA A 19 18.05 18.72 -2.20
CA ALA A 19 16.65 19.15 -2.31
C ALA A 19 15.72 18.56 -1.22
N GLY A 20 16.07 17.37 -0.72
CA GLY A 20 15.32 16.63 0.29
C GLY A 20 15.74 16.93 1.74
N PRO A 21 14.98 16.41 2.72
CA PRO A 21 15.28 16.60 4.15
C PRO A 21 16.47 15.78 4.65
N LEU A 22 16.86 14.72 3.94
CA LEU A 22 17.98 13.85 4.26
C LEU A 22 18.89 13.72 3.04
N CYS A 23 20.21 13.64 3.29
CA CYS A 23 21.15 13.24 2.26
C CYS A 23 20.94 11.78 1.86
N ARG A 24 21.52 11.37 0.74
CA ARG A 24 21.32 10.03 0.17
C ARG A 24 21.66 8.89 1.14
N ASP A 25 22.68 9.07 1.98
CA ASP A 25 23.14 8.02 2.89
C ASP A 25 22.24 7.89 4.12
N HIS A 26 21.85 9.01 4.73
CA HIS A 26 20.88 8.99 5.83
C HIS A 26 19.48 8.55 5.38
N LEU A 27 19.10 8.84 4.12
CA LEU A 27 17.88 8.29 3.54
C LEU A 27 17.96 6.76 3.43
N ARG A 28 19.07 6.21 2.92
CA ARG A 28 19.27 4.74 2.85
C ARG A 28 19.23 4.09 4.23
N GLU A 29 19.82 4.71 5.24
CA GLU A 29 19.76 4.23 6.62
C GLU A 29 18.33 4.25 7.17
N GLN A 30 17.60 5.34 6.96
CA GLN A 30 16.20 5.43 7.36
C GLN A 30 15.36 4.35 6.67
N GLU A 31 15.54 4.13 5.37
CA GLU A 31 14.84 3.09 4.62
C GLU A 31 15.19 1.68 5.12
N ARG A 32 16.48 1.42 5.40
CA ARG A 32 16.95 0.16 6.00
C ARG A 32 16.27 -0.08 7.35
N HIS A 33 16.26 0.92 8.23
CA HIS A 33 15.59 0.85 9.52
C HIS A 33 14.09 0.58 9.35
N GLN A 34 13.40 1.35 8.49
CA GLN A 34 11.97 1.16 8.27
C GLN A 34 11.62 -0.21 7.67
N ARG A 35 12.46 -0.76 6.78
CA ARG A 35 12.29 -2.13 6.26
C ARG A 35 12.45 -3.20 7.33
N ALA A 36 13.22 -2.91 8.39
CA ALA A 36 13.43 -3.80 9.52
C ALA A 36 12.40 -3.63 10.66
N THR A 37 11.77 -2.46 10.79
CA THR A 37 10.92 -2.14 11.96
C THR A 37 9.45 -1.85 11.64
N VAL A 38 9.12 -1.40 10.43
CA VAL A 38 7.73 -1.06 10.08
C VAL A 38 7.00 -2.33 9.62
N PRO A 39 5.95 -2.80 10.33
CA PRO A 39 5.28 -4.08 10.02
C PRO A 39 4.83 -4.19 8.56
N THR A 40 4.29 -3.11 7.99
CA THR A 40 3.85 -3.09 6.58
C THR A 40 4.98 -3.27 5.59
N LYS A 41 6.21 -2.84 5.92
CA LYS A 41 7.40 -2.98 5.05
C LYS A 41 8.08 -4.33 5.25
N ILE A 42 8.12 -4.84 6.48
CA ILE A 42 8.67 -6.16 6.81
C ILE A 42 7.91 -7.25 6.04
N HIS A 43 6.57 -7.17 6.03
CA HIS A 43 5.72 -8.18 5.42
C HIS A 43 5.41 -7.94 3.94
N GLU A 44 5.87 -6.83 3.35
CA GLU A 44 5.49 -6.42 1.99
C GLU A 44 5.69 -7.51 0.92
N PRO A 45 6.83 -8.23 0.85
CA PRO A 45 7.02 -9.25 -0.18
C PRO A 45 6.03 -10.41 -0.05
N ALA A 46 5.80 -10.87 1.18
CA ALA A 46 4.87 -11.96 1.47
C ALA A 46 3.42 -11.52 1.26
N ASP A 47 3.07 -10.30 1.65
CA ASP A 47 1.73 -9.73 1.47
C ASP A 47 1.40 -9.55 -0.02
N ARG A 48 2.37 -9.10 -0.83
CA ARG A 48 2.21 -9.00 -2.28
C ARG A 48 1.89 -10.36 -2.90
N ALA A 49 2.62 -11.41 -2.52
CA ALA A 49 2.38 -12.77 -3.00
C ALA A 49 0.99 -13.29 -2.58
N ARG A 50 0.60 -13.07 -1.31
CA ARG A 50 -0.73 -13.46 -0.78
C ARG A 50 -1.87 -12.76 -1.50
N ARG A 51 -1.75 -11.46 -1.76
CA ARG A 51 -2.75 -10.68 -2.51
C ARG A 51 -2.90 -11.17 -3.94
N LYS A 52 -1.80 -11.46 -4.62
CA LYS A 52 -1.82 -12.03 -5.97
C LYS A 52 -2.54 -13.39 -5.96
N ALA A 53 -2.15 -14.29 -5.06
CA ALA A 53 -2.77 -15.61 -4.93
C ALA A 53 -4.28 -15.52 -4.61
N ALA A 54 -4.69 -14.59 -3.75
CA ALA A 54 -6.10 -14.37 -3.44
C ALA A 54 -6.91 -13.91 -4.66
N VAL A 55 -6.36 -13.01 -5.48
CA VAL A 55 -7.01 -12.57 -6.73
C VAL A 55 -7.08 -13.71 -7.74
N GLU A 56 -6.03 -14.49 -7.89
CA GLU A 56 -6.00 -15.65 -8.80
C GLU A 56 -6.99 -16.74 -8.38
N ALA A 57 -7.04 -17.07 -7.09
CA ALA A 57 -8.01 -18.01 -6.55
C ALA A 57 -9.45 -17.53 -6.74
N HIS A 58 -9.71 -16.24 -6.50
CA HIS A 58 -11.02 -15.65 -6.74
C HIS A 58 -11.42 -15.72 -8.22
N ARG A 59 -10.49 -15.44 -9.13
CA ARG A 59 -10.72 -15.55 -10.58
C ARG A 59 -11.01 -16.97 -11.02
N ALA A 60 -10.33 -17.95 -10.45
CA ALA A 60 -10.55 -19.36 -10.78
C ALA A 60 -11.96 -19.84 -10.39
N ILE A 61 -12.52 -19.32 -9.30
CA ILE A 61 -13.83 -19.74 -8.76
C ILE A 61 -14.97 -18.88 -9.32
N ASN A 62 -14.80 -17.55 -9.32
CA ASN A 62 -15.86 -16.58 -9.58
C ASN A 62 -15.68 -15.81 -10.90
N GLY A 63 -14.57 -16.05 -11.62
CA GLY A 63 -14.21 -15.26 -12.79
C GLY A 63 -13.95 -13.78 -12.46
N GLU A 64 -14.37 -12.90 -13.35
CA GLU A 64 -14.23 -11.45 -13.20
C GLU A 64 -15.40 -10.83 -12.39
N TRP A 65 -15.92 -11.56 -11.40
CA TRP A 65 -17.01 -11.09 -10.54
C TRP A 65 -16.49 -10.33 -9.32
N CYS A 66 -17.18 -9.27 -8.92
CA CYS A 66 -16.87 -8.46 -7.74
C CYS A 66 -18.06 -8.48 -6.76
N PRO A 67 -17.84 -8.74 -5.45
CA PRO A 67 -18.91 -8.72 -4.44
C PRO A 67 -19.59 -7.36 -4.27
N GLY A 68 -18.91 -6.28 -4.66
CA GLY A 68 -19.41 -4.90 -4.50
C GLY A 68 -19.22 -4.36 -3.09
N ILE A 69 -18.78 -3.09 -2.98
CA ILE A 69 -18.70 -2.35 -1.72
C ILE A 69 -19.49 -1.05 -1.87
N GLY A 70 -20.57 -0.90 -1.10
CA GLY A 70 -21.47 0.25 -1.21
C GLY A 70 -22.19 0.33 -2.57
N ARG A 71 -22.30 -0.80 -3.26
CA ARG A 71 -23.12 -1.05 -4.46
C ARG A 71 -23.36 -2.56 -4.61
N PRO A 72 -24.32 -3.00 -5.45
CA PRO A 72 -24.55 -4.42 -5.70
C PRO A 72 -23.32 -5.15 -6.28
N ALA A 73 -23.31 -6.47 -6.09
CA ALA A 73 -22.36 -7.36 -6.75
C ALA A 73 -22.50 -7.28 -8.28
N HIS A 74 -21.39 -7.35 -9.00
CA HIS A 74 -21.35 -7.10 -10.44
C HIS A 74 -20.15 -7.78 -11.10
N THR A 75 -20.26 -8.06 -12.39
CA THR A 75 -19.11 -8.40 -13.23
C THR A 75 -18.27 -7.16 -13.50
N LEU A 76 -16.95 -7.31 -13.53
CA LEU A 76 -16.02 -6.23 -13.81
C LEU A 76 -16.23 -5.63 -15.19
N THR A 77 -16.21 -4.32 -15.22
CA THR A 77 -16.11 -3.51 -16.44
C THR A 77 -14.75 -2.81 -16.50
N PRO A 78 -14.34 -2.29 -17.67
CA PRO A 78 -13.11 -1.51 -17.77
C PRO A 78 -13.03 -0.32 -16.79
N ARG A 79 -14.18 0.24 -16.40
CA ARG A 79 -14.26 1.36 -15.45
C ARG A 79 -13.91 0.97 -14.01
N ASP A 80 -13.94 -0.32 -13.69
CA ASP A 80 -13.75 -0.80 -12.32
C ASP A 80 -12.27 -1.00 -11.96
N GLY A 81 -11.38 -1.04 -12.96
CA GLY A 81 -9.92 -1.07 -12.77
C GLY A 81 -9.35 -2.43 -12.35
N GLY A 82 -10.10 -3.52 -12.54
CA GLY A 82 -9.69 -4.90 -12.22
C GLY A 82 -9.83 -5.29 -10.75
N LEU A 83 -9.62 -6.58 -10.45
CA LEU A 83 -9.63 -7.13 -9.09
C LEU A 83 -8.37 -6.77 -8.31
N THR A 84 -8.58 -6.54 -7.02
CA THR A 84 -7.54 -6.27 -6.02
C THR A 84 -7.86 -7.04 -4.75
N ALA A 85 -6.84 -7.39 -3.97
CA ALA A 85 -6.99 -7.98 -2.65
C ALA A 85 -6.46 -7.04 -1.58
N ASN A 86 -7.25 -6.79 -0.53
CA ASN A 86 -6.87 -5.95 0.61
C ASN A 86 -7.31 -6.59 1.92
N HIS A 87 -6.66 -6.20 3.02
CA HIS A 87 -7.04 -6.68 4.34
C HIS A 87 -8.46 -6.25 4.70
N ILE A 88 -9.24 -7.19 5.24
CA ILE A 88 -10.59 -6.90 5.74
C ILE A 88 -10.52 -5.83 6.83
N THR A 89 -9.58 -5.99 7.77
CA THR A 89 -9.23 -4.98 8.77
C THR A 89 -7.93 -4.29 8.33
N PRO A 90 -7.94 -2.96 8.09
CA PRO A 90 -6.73 -2.25 7.69
C PRO A 90 -5.60 -2.40 8.72
N ILE A 91 -4.36 -2.63 8.25
CA ILE A 91 -3.18 -2.72 9.14
C ILE A 91 -2.99 -1.44 9.95
N ALA A 92 -3.28 -0.28 9.34
CA ALA A 92 -3.20 1.03 10.00
C ALA A 92 -4.16 1.17 11.19
N LEU A 93 -5.23 0.37 11.24
CA LEU A 93 -6.21 0.33 12.32
C LEU A 93 -5.99 -0.85 13.28
N GLY A 94 -4.79 -1.43 13.30
CA GLY A 94 -4.45 -2.58 14.15
C GLY A 94 -4.77 -3.94 13.52
N GLY A 95 -5.14 -3.98 12.23
CA GLY A 95 -5.31 -5.23 11.50
C GLY A 95 -4.00 -6.02 11.39
N SER A 96 -4.11 -7.35 11.44
CA SER A 96 -2.94 -8.22 11.28
C SER A 96 -2.37 -8.14 9.85
N PRO A 97 -1.04 -7.97 9.68
CA PRO A 97 -0.38 -8.10 8.38
C PRO A 97 -0.56 -9.47 7.73
N THR A 98 -0.79 -10.51 8.54
CA THR A 98 -1.10 -11.87 8.08
C THR A 98 -2.60 -12.17 8.10
N GLY A 99 -3.43 -11.17 8.38
CA GLY A 99 -4.88 -11.29 8.48
C GLY A 99 -5.57 -11.63 7.15
N PRO A 100 -6.89 -11.87 7.20
CA PRO A 100 -7.67 -12.26 6.03
C PRO A 100 -7.76 -11.13 4.99
N LEU A 101 -7.81 -11.55 3.72
CA LEU A 101 -7.92 -10.65 2.58
C LEU A 101 -9.32 -10.76 1.96
N ALA A 102 -9.88 -9.62 1.56
CA ALA A 102 -11.07 -9.54 0.71
C ALA A 102 -10.68 -9.14 -0.71
N VAL A 103 -11.29 -9.80 -1.70
CA VAL A 103 -11.10 -9.51 -3.12
C VAL A 103 -12.24 -8.62 -3.62
N THR A 104 -11.90 -7.44 -4.13
CA THR A 104 -12.85 -6.47 -4.67
C THR A 104 -12.24 -5.74 -5.86
N CYS A 105 -13.07 -5.14 -6.73
CA CYS A 105 -12.55 -4.31 -7.80
C CYS A 105 -11.92 -3.02 -7.25
N ARG A 106 -10.99 -2.42 -8.01
CA ARG A 106 -10.28 -1.22 -7.58
C ARG A 106 -11.21 -0.06 -7.21
N SER A 107 -12.28 0.14 -7.98
CA SER A 107 -13.32 1.14 -7.69
C SER A 107 -14.03 0.88 -6.35
N CYS A 108 -14.41 -0.37 -6.06
CA CYS A 108 -15.04 -0.75 -4.79
C CYS A 108 -14.06 -0.64 -3.62
N ASN A 109 -12.81 -1.03 -3.82
CA ASN A 109 -11.76 -0.91 -2.82
C ASN A 109 -11.54 0.55 -2.40
N SER A 110 -11.50 1.49 -3.35
CA SER A 110 -11.39 2.92 -3.04
C SER A 110 -12.57 3.43 -2.20
N ARG A 111 -13.78 2.90 -2.42
CA ARG A 111 -14.97 3.22 -1.59
C ARG A 111 -14.89 2.63 -0.18
N GLN A 112 -14.20 1.52 -0.01
CA GLN A 112 -13.97 0.88 1.29
C GLN A 112 -13.02 1.72 2.14
N ALA A 113 -11.93 2.22 1.56
CA ALA A 113 -10.97 3.08 2.25
C ALA A 113 -11.60 4.38 2.77
N ALA A 114 -12.66 4.89 2.14
CA ALA A 114 -13.40 6.07 2.60
C ALA A 114 -14.40 5.79 3.74
N ARG A 115 -14.59 4.52 4.12
CA ARG A 115 -15.55 4.07 5.15
C ARG A 115 -14.89 3.64 6.46
N PHE A 116 -13.57 3.62 6.49
CA PHE A 116 -12.74 3.37 7.67
C PHE A 116 -12.07 4.67 8.09
#